data_AF-A0A6I3FCN4-F1
#
_entry.id   AF-A0A6I3FCN4-F1
#
_cell.length_a   1.000
_cell.length_b   1.000
_cell.length_c   1.000
_cell.angle_alpha   90.00
_cell.angle_beta   90.00
_cell.angle_gamma   90.00
#
_symmetry.space_group_name_H-M   'P 1'
#
loop_
_entity.id
_entity.type
_entity.pdbx_description
1 polymer ?
#
loop_
_entity_poly.entity_id
_entity_poly.type
_entity_poly.pdbx_seq_one_letter_code
_entity_poly.pdbx_strand_id
1 'polypeptide(L)'
;MAENTGSYEGIDTPWRRSPDELTERITPWIHEKFGADARLENVHAPDNGMSSESLLFDVVGPNGSESFVARMAPLPSLFPVFQNYDIEL
;
A
#
# COMPACT_ATOMS: atom_id res chain seq x y z
N MET A 1 -14.50 30.76 4.25
CA MET A 1 -13.61 29.63 4.56
C MET A 1 -14.52 28.46 4.89
N ALA A 2 -14.71 27.51 3.98
CA ALA A 2 -15.56 26.34 4.22
C ALA A 2 -14.65 25.18 4.60
N GLU A 3 -14.86 24.65 5.80
CA GLU A 3 -14.12 23.53 6.38
C GLU A 3 -14.68 22.24 5.77
N ASN A 4 -13.96 21.66 4.81
CA ASN A 4 -14.35 20.39 4.19
C ASN A 4 -13.96 19.23 5.11
N THR A 5 -14.84 18.90 6.06
CA THR A 5 -14.75 17.69 6.88
C THR A 5 -15.34 16.51 6.10
N GLY A 6 -14.70 16.16 4.98
CA GLY A 6 -15.01 14.97 4.23
C GLY A 6 -14.30 13.78 4.88
N SER A 7 -15.00 13.06 5.75
CA SER A 7 -14.61 11.70 6.13
C SER A 7 -14.61 10.84 4.86
N TYR A 8 -13.42 10.46 4.39
CA TYR A 8 -13.28 9.50 3.31
C TYR A 8 -13.73 8.13 3.82
N GLU A 9 -15.01 7.79 3.64
CA GLU A 9 -15.45 6.40 3.67
C GLU A 9 -14.74 5.69 2.52
N GLY A 10 -13.72 4.91 2.87
CA GLY A 10 -12.94 4.15 1.91
C GLY A 10 -13.87 3.24 1.11
N ILE A 11 -13.87 3.42 -0.21
CA ILE A 11 -14.59 2.54 -1.13
C ILE A 11 -14.08 1.12 -0.88
N ASP A 12 -14.96 0.24 -0.45
CA ASP A 12 -14.69 -1.19 -0.31
C ASP A 12 -14.30 -1.70 -1.71
N THR A 13 -13.00 -1.92 -1.90
CA THR A 13 -12.41 -2.28 -3.18
C THR A 13 -12.06 -3.77 -3.09
N PRO A 14 -12.96 -4.69 -3.46
CA PRO A 14 -12.79 -6.14 -3.22
C PRO A 14 -11.61 -6.75 -3.99
N TRP A 15 -11.03 -5.98 -4.91
CA TRP A 15 -9.80 -6.27 -5.65
C TRP A 15 -8.53 -5.73 -4.97
N ARG A 16 -8.63 -5.10 -3.80
CA ARG A 16 -7.46 -4.63 -3.04
C ARG A 16 -7.29 -5.40 -1.74
N ARG A 17 -6.03 -5.60 -1.35
CA ARG A 17 -5.70 -6.14 -0.02
C ARG A 17 -5.96 -5.08 1.05
N SER A 18 -6.48 -5.50 2.20
CA SER A 18 -6.71 -4.56 3.31
C SER A 18 -5.36 -4.11 3.90
N PRO A 19 -5.28 -2.88 4.46
CA PRO A 19 -4.09 -2.43 5.17
C PRO A 19 -3.66 -3.38 6.29
N ASP A 20 -4.62 -3.99 6.99
CA ASP A 20 -4.34 -4.96 8.06
C ASP A 20 -3.66 -6.23 7.52
N GLU A 21 -4.19 -6.80 6.42
CA GLU A 21 -3.58 -7.97 5.78
C GLU A 21 -2.15 -7.66 5.31
N LEU A 22 -1.95 -6.47 4.74
CA LEU A 22 -0.65 -6.03 4.28
C LEU A 22 0.33 -5.78 5.42
N THR A 23 -0.15 -5.24 6.55
CA THR A 23 0.64 -5.01 7.76
C THR A 23 1.17 -6.32 8.32
N GLU A 24 0.30 -7.33 8.47
CA GLU A 24 0.70 -8.66 8.94
C GLU A 24 1.75 -9.30 8.02
N ARG A 25 1.56 -9.17 6.70
CA ARG A 25 2.44 -9.77 5.70
C ARG A 25 3.80 -9.08 5.57
N ILE A 26 3.87 -7.76 5.77
CA ILE A 26 5.11 -7.01 5.63
C ILE A 26 5.95 -7.01 6.91
N THR A 27 5.33 -7.22 8.09
CA THR A 27 6.01 -7.23 9.39
C THR A 27 7.24 -8.14 9.45
N PRO A 28 7.23 -9.39 8.97
CA PRO A 28 8.42 -10.24 8.97
C PRO A 28 9.58 -9.65 8.15
N TRP A 29 9.27 -9.05 7.00
CA TRP A 29 10.28 -8.40 6.15
C TRP A 29 10.84 -7.14 6.83
N ILE A 30 10.00 -6.37 7.54
CA ILE A 30 10.47 -5.24 8.34
C ILE A 30 11.42 -5.69 9.43
N HIS A 31 11.10 -6.74 10.17
CA HIS A 31 11.98 -7.25 11.21
C HIS A 31 13.30 -7.79 10.64
N GLU A 32 13.27 -8.41 9.45
CA GLU A 32 14.48 -8.86 8.74
C GLU A 32 15.38 -7.67 8.34
N LYS A 33 14.79 -6.56 7.85
CA LYS A 33 15.54 -5.42 7.30
C LYS A 33 15.96 -4.39 8.33
N PHE A 34 15.11 -4.13 9.32
CA PHE A 34 15.28 -3.03 10.27
C PHE A 34 15.52 -3.52 11.71
N GLY A 35 15.47 -4.83 11.94
CA GLY A 35 15.67 -5.47 13.24
C GLY A 35 14.36 -5.80 13.94
N ALA A 36 14.42 -6.74 14.90
CA ALA A 36 13.24 -7.30 15.57
C ALA A 36 12.46 -6.27 16.42
N ASP A 37 13.10 -5.15 16.81
CA ASP A 37 12.47 -4.08 17.59
C ASP A 37 11.82 -3.01 16.71
N ALA A 38 11.94 -3.11 15.38
CA ALA A 38 11.34 -2.15 14.45
C ALA A 38 9.81 -2.26 14.47
N ARG A 39 9.14 -1.11 14.53
CA ARG A 39 7.67 -1.03 14.54
C ARG A 39 7.16 -0.39 13.26
N LEU A 40 6.07 -0.96 12.73
CA LEU A 40 5.29 -0.36 11.66
C LEU A 40 4.26 0.61 12.25
N GLU A 41 4.22 1.82 11.71
CA GLU A 41 3.20 2.82 12.03
C GLU A 41 2.64 3.45 10.74
N ASN A 42 1.50 4.14 10.87
CA ASN A 42 0.85 4.90 9.79
C ASN A 42 0.65 4.13 8.47
N VAL A 43 0.38 2.83 8.57
CA VAL A 43 0.19 1.96 7.41
C VAL A 43 -1.11 2.33 6.69
N HIS A 44 -1.01 2.78 5.44
CA HIS A 44 -2.17 3.10 4.63
C HIS A 44 -1.92 2.80 3.15
N ALA A 45 -2.97 2.30 2.49
CA ALA A 45 -2.99 2.10 1.05
C ALA A 45 -3.72 3.30 0.42
N PRO A 46 -3.03 4.16 -0.34
CA PRO A 46 -3.66 5.31 -0.97
C PRO A 46 -4.51 4.87 -2.16
N ASP A 47 -5.53 5.66 -2.49
CA ASP A 47 -6.46 5.36 -3.59
C ASP A 47 -5.87 5.70 -4.97
N ASN A 48 -4.76 5.04 -5.30
CA ASN A 48 -4.03 5.23 -6.55
C ASN A 48 -4.56 4.25 -7.61
N GLY A 49 -4.66 4.70 -8.87
CA GLY A 49 -5.34 4.00 -9.97
C GLY A 49 -5.04 2.50 -10.15
N MET A 50 -5.94 1.82 -10.86
CA MET A 50 -6.14 0.36 -10.98
C MET A 50 -4.92 -0.54 -11.34
N SER A 51 -3.71 -0.02 -11.53
CA SER A 51 -2.56 -0.74 -12.10
C SER A 51 -1.40 -1.00 -11.12
N SER A 52 -1.38 -0.41 -9.92
CA SER A 52 -0.35 -0.69 -8.92
C SER A 52 -0.89 -0.51 -7.52
N GLU A 53 -0.77 -1.54 -6.67
CA GLU A 53 -1.01 -1.40 -5.24
C GLU A 53 0.26 -0.84 -4.57
N SER A 54 0.11 0.32 -3.94
CA SER A 54 1.15 0.94 -3.11
C SER A 54 0.74 0.85 -1.65
N LEU A 55 1.70 0.64 -0.75
CA LEU A 55 1.53 0.71 0.69
C LEU A 55 2.50 1.75 1.24
N LEU A 56 1.97 2.79 1.86
CA LEU A 56 2.76 3.79 2.58
C LEU A 56 2.79 3.39 4.06
N PHE A 57 3.96 3.48 4.69
CA PHE A 57 4.13 3.14 6.09
C PHE A 57 5.37 3.81 6.67
N ASP A 58 5.39 3.97 7.98
CA ASP A 58 6.56 4.42 8.72
C ASP A 58 7.21 3.23 9.44
N VAL A 59 8.54 3.22 9.46
CA VAL A 59 9.32 2.29 10.27
C VAL A 59 9.96 3.09 11.40
N VAL A 60 9.56 2.76 12.64
CA VAL A 60 10.11 3.35 13.85
C VAL A 60 11.15 2.39 14.42
N GLY A 61 12.39 2.86 14.50
CA GLY A 61 13.51 2.13 15.09
C GLY A 61 14.27 2.97 16.12
N PRO A 62 15.39 2.44 16.66
CA PRO A 62 16.19 3.12 17.68
C PRO A 62 16.75 4.48 17.24
N ASN A 63 16.93 4.66 15.93
CA ASN A 63 17.56 5.84 15.33
C ASN A 63 16.54 6.89 14.86
N GLY A 64 15.23 6.62 15.00
CA GLY A 64 14.16 7.52 14.56
C GLY A 64 13.09 6.82 13.73
N SER A 65 12.26 7.64 13.09
CA SER A 65 11.18 7.20 12.20
C SER A 65 11.51 7.56 10.76
N GLU A 66 11.35 6.61 9.85
CA GLU A 66 11.56 6.80 8.41
C GLU A 66 10.33 6.34 7.64
N SER A 67 9.93 7.11 6.61
CA SER A 67 8.76 6.82 5.79
C SER A 67 9.13 6.07 4.51
N PHE A 68 8.37 5.02 4.20
CA PHE A 68 8.61 4.13 3.07
C PHE A 68 7.37 3.95 2.20
N VAL A 69 7.61 3.51 0.96
CA VAL A 69 6.58 3.09 0.02
C VAL A 69 6.94 1.71 -0.51
N ALA A 70 6.10 0.71 -0.25
CA ALA A 70 6.17 -0.57 -0.92
C ALA A 70 5.28 -0.55 -2.16
N ARG A 71 5.85 -0.87 -3.32
CA ARG A 71 5.11 -1.09 -4.56
C ARG A 71 4.95 -2.58 -4.80
N MET A 72 3.72 -3.05 -4.86
CA MET A 72 3.42 -4.48 -5.01
C MET A 72 2.95 -4.79 -6.42
N ALA A 73 3.26 -6.00 -6.87
CA ALA A 73 2.59 -6.56 -8.04
C ALA A 73 1.09 -6.68 -7.77
N PRO A 74 0.24 -6.50 -8.80
CA PRO A 74 -1.19 -6.74 -8.67
C PRO A 74 -1.46 -8.20 -8.24
N LEU A 75 -2.61 -8.44 -7.61
CA LEU A 75 -3.02 -9.78 -7.24
C LEU A 75 -3.06 -10.68 -8.50
N PRO A 76 -2.61 -11.95 -8.43
CA PRO A 76 -2.62 -12.86 -9.58
C PRO A 76 -4.01 -13.11 -10.17
N SER A 77 -5.06 -12.94 -9.36
CA SER A 77 -6.47 -13.02 -9.78
C SER A 77 -6.93 -11.82 -10.60
N LEU A 78 -6.19 -10.70 -10.56
CA LEU A 78 -6.45 -9.51 -11.35
C LEU A 78 -5.68 -9.63 -12.66
N PHE A 79 -6.35 -10.15 -13.67
CA PHE A 79 -5.82 -10.14 -15.02
C PHE A 79 -5.63 -8.68 -15.47
N PRO A 80 -4.45 -8.27 -15.96
CA PRO A 80 -4.28 -6.96 -16.54
C PRO A 80 -5.24 -6.80 -17.72
N VAL A 81 -6.04 -5.73 -17.70
CA VAL A 81 -7.17 -5.53 -18.64
C VAL A 81 -6.72 -5.22 -20.08
N PHE A 82 -5.42 -5.28 -20.41
CA PHE A 82 -4.92 -5.06 -21.77
C PHE A 82 -3.79 -6.02 -22.10
N GLN A 83 -4.12 -7.17 -22.71
CA GLN A 83 -3.11 -8.13 -23.19
C GLN A 83 -2.46 -7.72 -24.52
N ASN A 84 -3.14 -6.91 -25.34
CA ASN A 84 -2.61 -6.35 -26.58
C ASN A 84 -3.14 -4.92 -26.75
N TYR A 85 -2.23 -3.99 -27.02
CA TYR A 85 -2.57 -2.66 -27.51
C TYR A 85 -2.51 -2.70 -29.03
N ASP A 86 -3.67 -2.57 -29.69
CA ASP A 86 -3.71 -2.37 -31.14
C ASP A 86 -3.46 -0.88 -31.43
N ILE A 87 -2.20 -0.45 -31.26
CA ILE A 87 -1.77 0.89 -31.67
C ILE A 87 -1.35 0.76 -33.13
N GLU A 88 -2.28 1.00 -34.04
CA GLU A 88 -1.93 1.35 -35.41
C GLU A 88 -1.35 2.78 -35.41
N LEU A 89 -0.19 2.94 -36.06
CA LEU A 89 0.59 4.19 -36.18
C LEU A 89 -0.01 5.14 -37.22
#